data_AF-A0AAX6EUN6-F1
#
_entry.id   AF-A0AAX6EUN6-F1
#
_cell.length_a   1.000
_cell.length_b   1.000
_cell.length_c   1.000
_cell.angle_alpha   90.00
_cell.angle_beta   90.00
_cell.angle_gamma   90.00
#
_symmetry.space_group_name_H-M   'P 1'
#
loop_
_entity.id
_entity.type
_entity.pdbx_description
1 polymer ?
#
loop_
_entity_poly.entity_id
_entity_poly.type
_entity_poly.pdbx_seq_one_letter_code
_entity_poly.pdbx_strand_id
1 'polypeptide(L)'
;MVTTSSSFYSDFPTKKGKAAPLQERRMRERVRIWAKGGEGGNGCWSYRRGRNDRYRKPDGGNGGRGGDVILECSAAVWDFSSLQHHLNAKKGGYGVSNNKIGSRGSERLCRCQ
;
A
#
# COMPACT_ATOMS: atom_id res chain seq x y z
N MET A 1 -46.92 -34.50 47.40
CA MET A 1 -45.94 -33.40 47.43
C MET A 1 -44.91 -33.68 46.35
N VAL A 2 -44.94 -32.88 45.27
CA VAL A 2 -44.11 -33.05 44.07
C VAL A 2 -42.85 -32.20 44.27
N THR A 3 -41.66 -32.79 44.17
CA THR A 3 -40.40 -32.04 44.06
C THR A 3 -39.77 -32.33 42.71
N THR A 4 -39.96 -31.43 41.75
CA THR A 4 -39.30 -31.46 40.44
C THR A 4 -37.95 -30.76 40.54
N SER A 5 -36.86 -31.52 40.53
CA SER A 5 -35.51 -31.00 40.32
C SER A 5 -35.25 -30.87 38.82
N SER A 6 -35.44 -29.67 38.26
CA SER A 6 -35.07 -29.38 36.87
C SER A 6 -33.57 -29.14 36.77
N SER A 7 -32.82 -30.19 36.43
CA SER A 7 -31.43 -30.08 35.98
C SER A 7 -31.41 -29.45 34.58
N PHE A 8 -31.10 -28.16 34.50
CA PHE A 8 -30.81 -27.47 33.25
C PHE A 8 -29.48 -27.99 32.67
N TYR A 9 -29.56 -29.00 31.80
CA TYR A 9 -28.44 -29.45 30.99
C TYR A 9 -28.32 -28.49 29.80
N SER A 10 -27.34 -27.58 29.83
CA SER A 10 -27.06 -26.70 28.71
C SER A 10 -26.21 -27.44 27.68
N ASP A 11 -26.86 -28.06 26.70
CA ASP A 11 -26.20 -28.61 25.51
C ASP A 11 -25.75 -27.48 24.58
N PHE A 12 -24.74 -26.71 24.98
CA PHE A 12 -24.00 -25.88 24.05
C PHE A 12 -22.85 -26.72 23.48
N PRO A 13 -22.87 -27.09 22.18
CA PRO A 13 -21.73 -27.77 21.59
C PRO A 13 -20.55 -26.81 21.60
N THR A 14 -19.59 -27.03 22.49
CA THR A 14 -18.31 -26.31 22.47
C THR A 14 -17.56 -26.71 21.20
N LYS A 15 -17.76 -25.95 20.12
CA LYS A 15 -16.89 -26.00 18.94
C LYS A 15 -15.48 -25.68 19.43
N LYS A 16 -14.61 -26.69 19.56
CA LYS A 16 -13.16 -26.47 19.65
C LYS A 16 -12.77 -25.71 18.39
N GLY A 17 -12.60 -24.39 18.51
CA GLY A 17 -12.00 -23.59 17.46
C GLY A 17 -10.68 -24.24 17.10
N LYS A 18 -10.45 -24.52 15.82
CA LYS A 18 -9.11 -24.90 15.34
C LYS A 18 -8.20 -23.76 15.78
N ALA A 19 -7.35 -24.02 16.79
CA ALA A 19 -6.31 -23.08 17.15
C ALA A 19 -5.53 -22.83 15.86
N ALA A 20 -5.48 -21.58 15.41
CA ALA A 20 -4.62 -21.22 14.28
C ALA A 20 -3.24 -21.81 14.59
N PRO A 21 -2.60 -22.50 13.62
CA PRO A 21 -1.29 -23.08 13.87
C PRO A 21 -0.40 -21.96 14.41
N LEU A 22 0.22 -22.20 15.58
CA LEU A 22 1.21 -21.29 16.15
C LEU A 22 2.31 -21.18 15.11
N GLN A 23 2.27 -20.12 14.32
CA GLN A 23 3.12 -19.97 13.16
C GLN A 23 4.54 -19.80 13.70
N GLU A 24 5.38 -20.81 13.47
CA GLU A 24 6.75 -20.82 13.96
C GLU A 24 7.44 -19.54 13.47
N ARG A 25 7.84 -18.67 14.41
CA ARG A 25 8.54 -17.42 14.11
C ARG A 25 9.98 -17.77 13.75
N ARG A 26 10.18 -18.19 12.51
CA ARG A 26 11.50 -18.40 11.95
C ARG A 26 12.12 -17.04 11.62
N MET A 27 13.20 -16.72 12.33
CA MET A 27 14.04 -15.56 12.03
C MET A 27 14.62 -15.68 10.63
N ARG A 28 14.56 -14.57 9.87
CA ARG A 28 15.13 -14.46 8.52
C ARG A 28 16.34 -13.54 8.58
N GLU A 29 17.53 -14.10 8.48
CA GLU A 29 18.80 -13.35 8.45
C GLU A 29 19.12 -12.78 7.06
N ARG A 30 18.62 -13.42 6.00
CA ARG A 30 18.87 -13.01 4.61
C ARG A 30 17.60 -13.11 3.80
N VAL A 31 17.33 -12.06 3.03
CA VAL A 31 16.19 -12.00 2.12
C VAL A 31 16.64 -11.38 0.82
N ARG A 32 16.22 -11.98 -0.30
CA ARG A 32 16.33 -11.36 -1.62
C ARG A 32 15.02 -10.66 -1.92
N ILE A 33 15.10 -9.36 -2.16
CA ILE A 33 13.98 -8.50 -2.52
C ILE A 33 14.14 -7.97 -3.94
N TRP A 34 13.02 -7.75 -4.61
CA TRP A 34 12.95 -7.01 -5.85
C TRP A 34 12.30 -5.66 -5.56
N ALA A 35 13.09 -4.60 -5.71
CA ALA A 35 12.62 -3.24 -5.54
C ALA A 35 12.45 -2.58 -6.91
N LYS A 36 11.30 -1.95 -7.14
CA LYS A 36 11.06 -1.10 -8.31
C LYS A 36 10.60 0.27 -7.83
N GLY A 37 11.32 1.30 -8.25
CA GLY A 37 10.88 2.68 -8.08
C GLY A 37 9.54 2.93 -8.77
N GLY A 38 8.84 3.97 -8.31
CA GLY A 38 7.63 4.44 -8.98
C GLY A 38 7.98 4.96 -10.36
N GLU A 39 7.16 4.63 -11.36
CA GLU A 39 7.29 5.23 -12.68
C GLU A 39 6.92 6.72 -12.63
N GLY A 40 7.51 7.52 -13.51
CA GLY A 40 7.07 8.90 -13.73
C GLY A 40 5.66 8.93 -14.32
N GLY A 41 4.90 9.97 -14.01
CA GLY A 41 3.66 10.28 -14.70
C GLY A 41 3.94 10.78 -16.12
N ASN A 42 3.00 10.54 -17.04
CA ASN A 42 3.10 11.11 -18.38
C ASN A 42 2.64 12.58 -18.34
N GLY A 43 3.24 13.40 -19.22
CA GLY A 43 2.72 14.73 -19.51
C GLY A 43 1.38 14.66 -20.24
N CYS A 44 0.62 15.75 -20.19
CA CYS A 44 -0.63 15.89 -20.93
C CYS A 44 -0.42 16.79 -22.13
N TRP A 45 -0.88 16.36 -23.31
CA TRP A 45 -1.02 17.24 -24.46
C TRP A 45 -2.44 17.79 -24.50
N SER A 46 -2.63 19.02 -24.05
CA SER A 46 -3.93 19.70 -24.09
C SER A 46 -3.82 21.12 -24.63
N TYR A 47 -4.95 21.62 -25.11
CA TYR A 47 -5.11 23.01 -25.51
C TYR A 47 -6.28 23.64 -24.79
N ARG A 48 -6.08 24.89 -24.34
CA ARG A 48 -7.13 25.67 -23.70
C ARG A 48 -8.22 26.03 -24.71
N ARG A 49 -9.49 25.84 -24.32
CA ARG A 49 -10.67 26.24 -25.09
C ARG A 49 -11.39 27.37 -24.35
N GLY A 50 -11.29 28.59 -24.88
CA GLY A 50 -12.00 29.76 -24.36
C GLY A 50 -12.69 30.51 -25.49
N ARG A 51 -13.90 31.03 -25.23
CA ARG A 51 -14.70 31.77 -26.23
C ARG A 51 -13.98 33.01 -26.80
N ASN A 52 -13.06 33.59 -26.03
CA ASN A 52 -12.30 34.79 -26.39
C ASN A 52 -10.92 34.51 -27.02
N ASP A 53 -10.47 33.26 -27.07
CA ASP A 53 -9.17 32.92 -27.63
C ASP A 53 -9.31 32.61 -29.14
N ARG A 54 -8.77 33.49 -30.00
CA ARG A 54 -8.72 33.25 -31.46
C ARG A 54 -7.83 32.05 -31.82
N TYR A 55 -6.79 31.79 -31.03
CA TYR A 55 -5.87 30.67 -31.20
C TYR A 55 -5.81 29.82 -29.94
N ARG A 56 -5.79 28.49 -30.10
CA ARG A 56 -5.65 27.53 -29.01
C ARG A 56 -4.24 27.57 -28.44
N LYS A 57 -4.10 27.92 -27.16
CA LYS A 57 -2.82 27.88 -26.44
C LYS A 57 -2.59 26.47 -25.88
N PRO A 58 -1.39 25.89 -26.02
CA PRO A 58 -1.06 24.65 -25.32
C PRO A 58 -1.12 24.91 -23.82
N ASP A 59 -1.86 24.08 -23.10
CA ASP A 59 -2.06 24.19 -21.66
C ASP A 59 -1.83 22.87 -20.94
N GLY A 60 -1.01 22.01 -21.56
CA GLY A 60 -0.65 20.70 -21.04
C GLY A 60 0.31 20.77 -19.85
N GLY A 61 -0.02 20.09 -18.76
CA GLY A 61 0.86 19.96 -17.60
C GLY A 61 1.87 18.81 -17.72
N ASN A 62 2.99 18.93 -17.00
CA ASN A 62 4.01 17.89 -16.88
C ASN A 62 3.55 16.74 -15.97
N GLY A 63 4.07 15.53 -16.22
CA GLY A 63 3.86 14.40 -15.33
C GLY A 63 4.63 14.51 -14.01
N GLY A 64 4.07 13.94 -12.95
CA GLY A 64 4.67 13.93 -11.62
C GLY A 64 5.79 12.88 -11.49
N ARG A 65 6.72 13.12 -10.56
CA ARG A 65 7.80 12.17 -10.27
C ARG A 65 7.24 10.90 -9.61
N GLY A 66 7.79 9.74 -9.95
CA GLY A 66 7.51 8.49 -9.25
C GLY A 66 8.04 8.49 -7.82
N GLY A 67 7.47 7.65 -6.96
CA GLY A 67 7.92 7.48 -5.59
C GLY A 67 9.21 6.68 -5.50
N ASP A 68 9.99 6.93 -4.46
CA ASP A 68 11.23 6.23 -4.19
C ASP A 68 10.98 5.03 -3.24
N VAL A 69 11.83 4.00 -3.31
CA VAL A 69 11.81 2.88 -2.35
C VAL A 69 12.94 3.10 -1.36
N ILE A 70 12.60 3.22 -0.07
CA ILE A 70 13.54 3.58 0.99
C ILE A 70 13.58 2.43 2.00
N LEU A 71 14.78 1.91 2.23
CA LEU A 71 15.07 0.97 3.30
C LEU A 71 15.66 1.77 4.47
N GLU A 72 14.95 1.76 5.60
CA GLU A 72 15.36 2.45 6.82
C GLU A 72 15.77 1.41 7.87
N CYS A 73 17.03 1.45 8.30
CA CYS A 73 17.50 0.60 9.39
C CYS A 73 16.98 1.14 10.73
N SER A 74 16.32 0.28 11.51
CA SER A 74 15.73 0.60 12.80
C SER A 74 15.94 -0.55 13.78
N ALA A 75 16.50 -0.24 14.95
CA ALA A 75 16.73 -1.21 16.01
C ALA A 75 15.43 -1.85 16.59
N ALA A 76 14.26 -1.30 16.23
CA ALA A 76 12.97 -1.86 16.61
C ALA A 76 12.57 -3.10 15.78
N VAL A 77 13.23 -3.33 14.63
CA VAL A 77 12.99 -4.49 13.78
C VAL A 77 14.07 -5.53 14.09
N TRP A 78 13.66 -6.72 14.50
CA TRP A 78 14.59 -7.80 14.83
C TRP A 78 15.00 -8.67 13.64
N ASP A 79 14.16 -8.79 12.60
CA ASP A 79 14.42 -9.67 11.45
C ASP A 79 13.92 -9.06 10.13
N PHE A 80 14.41 -9.57 8.99
CA PHE A 80 13.90 -9.22 7.65
C PHE A 80 12.55 -9.87 7.29
N SER A 81 11.85 -10.48 8.25
CA SER A 81 10.58 -11.18 8.02
C SER A 81 9.43 -10.24 7.64
N SER A 82 9.51 -8.97 8.06
CA SER A 82 8.53 -7.93 7.73
C SER A 82 8.61 -7.42 6.28
N LEU A 83 9.69 -7.73 5.55
CA LEU A 83 9.90 -7.26 4.19
C LEU A 83 9.12 -8.12 3.19
N GLN A 84 8.37 -7.45 2.32
CA GLN A 84 7.74 -8.11 1.19
C GLN A 84 8.78 -8.36 0.09
N HIS A 85 8.63 -9.49 -0.63
CA HIS A 85 9.53 -9.85 -1.74
C HIS A 85 9.50 -8.83 -2.89
N HIS A 86 8.36 -8.17 -3.12
CA HIS A 86 8.21 -7.11 -4.11
C HIS A 86 7.95 -5.77 -3.43
N LEU A 87 8.89 -4.84 -3.56
CA LEU A 87 8.77 -3.49 -3.03
C LEU A 87 8.62 -2.50 -4.17
N ASN A 88 7.37 -2.15 -4.47
CA ASN A 88 7.06 -1.20 -5.53
C ASN A 88 6.58 0.12 -4.92
N ALA A 89 7.25 1.22 -5.26
CA ALA A 89 6.77 2.55 -4.90
C ALA A 89 5.64 3.01 -5.83
N LYS A 90 4.85 4.01 -5.40
CA LYS A 90 3.71 4.46 -6.21
C LYS A 90 4.16 5.25 -7.43
N LYS A 91 3.45 5.08 -8.54
CA LYS A 91 3.61 5.87 -9.77
C LYS A 91 3.28 7.35 -9.51
N GLY A 92 3.97 8.24 -10.21
CA GLY A 92 3.63 9.66 -10.26
C GLY A 92 2.30 9.91 -10.99
N GLY A 93 1.57 10.93 -10.57
CA GLY A 93 0.34 11.35 -11.23
C GLY A 93 0.60 11.89 -12.64
N TYR A 94 -0.38 11.73 -13.53
CA TYR A 94 -0.32 12.33 -14.86
C TYR A 94 -0.44 13.85 -14.78
N GLY A 95 0.19 14.56 -15.71
CA GLY A 95 -0.11 15.97 -15.94
C GLY A 95 -1.56 16.15 -16.38
N VAL A 96 -2.16 17.29 -16.11
CA VAL A 96 -3.53 17.61 -16.56
C VAL A 96 -3.57 19.00 -17.20
N SER A 97 -4.69 19.33 -17.83
CA SER A 97 -4.91 20.62 -18.48
C SER A 97 -4.80 21.80 -17.51
N ASN A 98 -4.66 23.01 -18.06
CA ASN A 98 -4.33 24.23 -17.33
C ASN A 98 -2.93 24.22 -16.67
N ASN A 99 -1.92 23.66 -17.35
CA ASN A 99 -0.52 23.61 -16.91
C ASN A 99 -0.33 22.97 -15.53
N LYS A 100 -1.21 22.04 -15.15
CA LYS A 100 -1.19 21.41 -13.83
C LYS A 100 -0.26 20.21 -13.83
N ILE A 101 0.77 20.29 -12.99
CA ILE A 101 1.76 19.22 -12.83
C ILE A 101 1.14 18.05 -12.07
N GLY A 102 1.44 16.83 -12.51
CA GLY A 102 1.01 15.61 -11.85
C GLY A 102 1.59 15.45 -10.43
N SER A 103 0.85 14.75 -9.57
CA SER A 103 1.27 14.54 -8.18
C SER A 103 2.53 13.68 -8.07
N ARG A 104 3.33 13.89 -7.03
CA ARG A 104 4.45 12.99 -6.71
C ARG A 104 3.89 11.66 -6.20
N GLY A 105 4.43 10.56 -6.73
CA GLY A 105 4.14 9.22 -6.23
C GLY A 105 4.62 9.08 -4.79
N SER A 106 3.82 8.44 -3.93
CA SER A 106 4.22 8.22 -2.54
C SER A 106 5.39 7.26 -2.45
N GLU A 107 6.35 7.61 -1.61
CA GLU A 107 7.50 6.78 -1.27
C GLU A 107 7.06 5.49 -0.55
N ARG A 108 7.83 4.42 -0.73
CA ARG A 108 7.64 3.16 0.00
C ARG A 108 8.75 3.01 1.01
N LEU A 109 8.45 3.37 2.25
CA LEU A 109 9.34 3.17 3.41
C LEU A 109 9.18 1.74 3.94
N CYS A 110 10.28 1.00 3.98
CA CYS A 110 10.34 -0.31 4.62
C CYS A 110 11.42 -0.29 5.69
N ARG A 111 11.06 -0.63 6.92
CA ARG A 111 12.00 -0.71 8.03
C ARG A 111 12.64 -2.10 8.09
N CYS A 112 13.95 -2.13 8.24
CA CYS A 112 14.73 -3.35 8.43
C CYS A 112 15.70 -3.20 9.61
N GLN A 113 16.31 -4.31 10.03
CA GLN A 113 17.35 -4.29 11.04
C GLN A 113 18.65 -3.72 10.48
#